data_AF-A0A7X8UDN9-F1
#
_entry.id   AF-A0A7X8UDN9-F1
#
_cell.length_a   1.000
_cell.length_b   1.000
_cell.length_c   1.000
_cell.angle_alpha   90.00
_cell.angle_beta   90.00
_cell.angle_gamma   90.00
#
_symmetry.space_group_name_H-M   'P 1'
#
loop_
_entity.id
_entity.type
_entity.pdbx_description
1 polymer ?
#
loop_
_entity_poly.entity_id
_entity_poly.type
_entity_poly.pdbx_seq_one_letter_code
_entity_poly.pdbx_strand_id
1 'polypeptide(L)'
;MIPSHKNIFRFLSLLLLLGGVALPAAAGVSRAVQQEYRERYENKAMVLKVPLYGDRQTVRITGPGYRVEPGSGTPRFKVGDQLRVMEVSFSGDQVRFRLSPVTTSETVELSFQFDAGLEDDFPNRKVFDQALGAVLTEGLRYTEIDDARRRFVTGHFERSVRELAEAASISRDAALEQIAPLLPAYQQAKRETASLEERLRKISAQLEAARGENRELQAQVGNLEAESSRLKRSSSELEQRMRASSSQISRLGEELRAAQGTAQGYQKELAEIQRSLNLKAEAGKDLSRQIAELGRALRTLQGEKETLTGKVASLEKELASRAAAAARLGDEITELRRGNADLEKTIRTLTSKEDSLARRYLELKNEKEKLDDFAAGVRALRTRLVEEKDSDGFRTGKAEVLVNDLVIGSLEWRIPAAVARGRGAEAEAAFTAESIDYVRATPEEKRVLRSLVDPLRVRIGLDPGAAALRAEAGPGEAVREVRERERSLWTWTLHNQGTRDARLRFSVRLVHRGGGEIELFDREPVLEASDALRRVRDALRPVPLAVGAVLGFLLFGIVGVFRRPGRPRPPAPRSGTRAEPGPDPAHTKGL
;
A
#
# COMPACT_ATOMS: atom_id res chain seq x y z
N MET A 1 -36.98 24.27 -82.18
CA MET A 1 -37.03 25.72 -81.90
C MET A 1 -37.01 25.94 -80.39
N ILE A 2 -36.29 26.98 -79.95
CA ILE A 2 -36.23 27.60 -78.61
C ILE A 2 -36.92 28.99 -78.76
N PRO A 3 -37.41 29.75 -77.75
CA PRO A 3 -37.40 29.60 -76.27
C PRO A 3 -38.85 29.31 -75.73
N SER A 4 -39.36 29.64 -74.53
CA SER A 4 -38.92 30.53 -73.42
C SER A 4 -39.57 30.22 -72.04
N HIS A 5 -39.21 31.00 -71.02
CA HIS A 5 -39.67 30.94 -69.62
C HIS A 5 -40.92 31.81 -69.34
N LYS A 6 -41.72 31.48 -68.29
CA LYS A 6 -41.63 32.15 -66.95
C LYS A 6 -42.69 31.71 -65.91
N ASN A 7 -42.39 32.02 -64.63
CA ASN A 7 -43.27 32.14 -63.44
C ASN A 7 -43.74 30.83 -62.74
N ILE A 8 -43.00 30.20 -61.80
CA ILE A 8 -42.34 30.63 -60.54
C ILE A 8 -43.30 30.89 -59.34
N PHE A 9 -44.61 31.10 -59.52
CA PHE A 9 -45.47 31.61 -58.42
C PHE A 9 -46.53 30.67 -57.82
N ARG A 10 -46.44 29.34 -58.04
CA ARG A 10 -47.43 28.37 -57.46
C ARG A 10 -46.86 27.31 -56.51
N PHE A 11 -45.55 27.25 -56.29
CA PHE A 11 -44.95 26.33 -55.30
C PHE A 11 -44.97 26.84 -53.85
N LEU A 12 -45.28 28.13 -53.63
CA LEU A 12 -45.25 28.75 -52.29
C LEU A 12 -46.50 28.48 -51.43
N SER A 13 -47.54 27.87 -52.00
CA SER A 13 -48.83 27.62 -51.34
C SER A 13 -49.00 26.21 -50.75
N LEU A 14 -48.03 25.30 -50.98
CA LEU A 14 -48.11 23.89 -50.57
C LEU A 14 -47.08 23.48 -49.51
N LEU A 15 -46.22 24.41 -49.05
CA LEU A 15 -45.18 24.15 -48.05
C LEU A 15 -45.53 24.65 -46.64
N LEU A 16 -46.71 25.25 -46.46
CA LEU A 16 -47.13 25.95 -45.23
C LEU A 16 -48.19 25.20 -44.42
N LEU A 17 -48.43 23.93 -44.73
CA LEU A 17 -49.48 23.09 -44.14
C LEU A 17 -48.98 21.70 -43.69
N LEU A 18 -47.67 21.60 -43.40
CA LEU A 18 -46.99 20.37 -42.97
C LEU A 18 -45.96 20.61 -41.85
N GLY A 19 -46.15 21.68 -41.07
CA GLY A 19 -45.31 22.08 -39.93
C GLY A 19 -46.09 22.05 -38.60
N GLY A 20 -46.76 20.93 -38.31
CA GLY A 20 -47.74 20.80 -37.23
C GLY A 20 -47.51 19.65 -36.25
N VAL A 21 -46.30 19.08 -36.20
CA VAL A 21 -45.91 18.17 -35.11
C VAL A 21 -45.14 19.00 -34.09
N ALA A 22 -45.85 19.45 -33.05
CA ALA A 22 -45.22 19.96 -31.85
C ALA A 22 -44.50 18.78 -31.15
N LEU A 23 -43.24 18.55 -31.54
CA LEU A 23 -42.32 17.80 -30.71
C LEU A 23 -42.30 18.48 -29.33
N PRO A 24 -42.48 17.73 -28.23
CA PRO A 24 -42.37 18.34 -26.90
C PRO A 24 -40.97 18.95 -26.80
N ALA A 25 -40.92 20.27 -26.58
CA ALA A 25 -39.67 20.96 -26.31
C ALA A 25 -39.04 20.27 -25.08
N ALA A 26 -37.95 19.54 -25.31
CA ALA A 26 -37.28 18.81 -24.26
C ALA A 26 -36.62 19.83 -23.35
N ALA A 27 -37.25 20.13 -22.20
CA ALA A 27 -36.67 20.99 -21.19
C ALA A 27 -35.37 20.35 -20.67
N GLY A 28 -34.24 20.91 -21.08
CA GLY A 28 -32.91 20.40 -20.77
C GLY A 28 -31.90 20.72 -21.88
N VAL A 29 -30.63 20.56 -21.55
CA VAL A 29 -29.49 20.72 -22.47
C VAL A 29 -29.58 19.74 -23.64
N SER A 30 -29.20 20.16 -24.85
CA SER A 30 -29.19 19.31 -26.05
C SER A 30 -28.39 18.01 -25.86
N ARG A 31 -28.86 16.92 -26.50
CA ARG A 31 -28.21 15.59 -26.40
C ARG A 31 -26.74 15.61 -26.80
N ALA A 32 -26.36 16.45 -27.77
CA ALA A 32 -24.97 16.60 -28.21
C ALA A 32 -24.09 17.14 -27.08
N VAL A 33 -24.52 18.19 -26.38
CA VAL A 33 -23.78 18.75 -25.24
C VAL A 33 -23.80 17.79 -24.05
N GLN A 34 -24.93 17.12 -23.75
CA GLN A 34 -24.95 16.09 -22.70
C GLN A 34 -23.92 14.98 -22.97
N GLN A 35 -23.84 14.50 -24.21
CA GLN A 35 -22.88 13.47 -24.61
C GLN A 35 -21.43 13.99 -24.55
N GLU A 36 -21.17 15.24 -24.98
CA GLU A 36 -19.86 15.88 -24.86
C GLU A 36 -19.35 15.87 -23.41
N TYR A 37 -20.19 16.26 -22.43
CA TYR A 37 -19.80 16.23 -21.02
C TYR A 37 -19.63 14.81 -20.46
N ARG A 38 -20.43 13.84 -20.93
CA ARG A 38 -20.24 12.43 -20.53
C ARG A 38 -18.92 11.87 -21.04
N GLU A 39 -18.64 11.97 -22.34
CA GLU A 39 -17.36 11.55 -22.94
C GLU A 39 -16.17 12.30 -22.33
N ARG A 40 -16.36 13.57 -21.96
CA ARG A 40 -15.31 14.38 -21.35
C ARG A 40 -15.04 14.03 -19.88
N TYR A 41 -16.02 13.61 -19.09
CA TYR A 41 -15.84 13.45 -17.65
C TYR A 41 -16.16 12.06 -17.08
N GLU A 42 -17.12 11.30 -17.62
CA GLU A 42 -17.46 9.98 -17.08
C GLU A 42 -16.25 9.02 -17.16
N ASN A 43 -16.12 8.21 -16.12
CA ASN A 43 -15.02 7.29 -15.87
C ASN A 43 -13.62 7.94 -15.69
N LYS A 44 -13.49 9.28 -15.75
CA LYS A 44 -12.22 9.96 -15.48
C LYS A 44 -12.03 10.25 -14.00
N ALA A 45 -10.76 10.26 -13.58
CA ALA A 45 -10.36 10.61 -12.23
C ALA A 45 -10.05 12.11 -12.13
N MET A 46 -10.77 12.79 -11.26
CA MET A 46 -10.71 14.23 -11.01
C MET A 46 -10.15 14.47 -9.59
N VAL A 47 -9.43 15.58 -9.40
CA VAL A 47 -8.95 15.99 -8.07
C VAL A 47 -9.85 17.08 -7.50
N LEU A 48 -10.23 16.95 -6.22
CA LEU A 48 -11.01 17.94 -5.51
C LEU A 48 -10.21 19.20 -5.15
N LYS A 49 -10.76 20.36 -5.51
CA LYS A 49 -10.24 21.69 -5.10
C LYS A 49 -10.93 22.25 -3.86
N VAL A 50 -12.12 21.73 -3.52
CA VAL A 50 -12.88 22.10 -2.32
C VAL A 50 -13.21 20.83 -1.51
N PRO A 51 -13.28 20.91 -0.18
CA PRO A 51 -13.70 19.79 0.65
C PRO A 51 -15.20 19.49 0.47
N LEU A 52 -15.56 18.20 0.55
CA LEU A 52 -16.95 17.73 0.50
C LEU A 52 -17.37 17.21 1.88
N TYR A 53 -18.51 17.67 2.40
CA TYR A 53 -18.91 17.48 3.80
C TYR A 53 -20.02 16.44 4.04
N GLY A 54 -20.57 15.80 3.00
CA GLY A 54 -21.65 14.81 3.15
C GLY A 54 -21.85 13.96 1.90
N ASP A 55 -23.02 13.32 1.77
CA ASP A 55 -23.44 12.57 0.57
C ASP A 55 -23.77 13.47 -0.62
N ARG A 56 -24.11 14.74 -0.37
CA ARG A 56 -24.43 15.73 -1.41
C ARG A 56 -23.78 17.07 -1.10
N GLN A 57 -23.19 17.69 -2.12
CA GLN A 57 -22.64 19.04 -2.07
C GLN A 57 -23.24 19.87 -3.21
N THR A 58 -23.73 21.08 -2.90
CA THR A 58 -24.33 21.97 -3.91
C THR A 58 -23.41 23.16 -4.21
N VAL A 59 -23.43 23.56 -5.48
CA VAL A 59 -22.78 24.76 -6.03
C VAL A 59 -23.85 25.53 -6.78
N ARG A 60 -24.20 26.74 -6.33
CA ARG A 60 -25.18 27.58 -7.02
C ARG A 60 -24.50 28.39 -8.11
N ILE A 61 -25.13 28.50 -9.27
CA ILE A 61 -24.69 29.26 -10.44
C ILE A 61 -25.72 30.36 -10.67
N THR A 62 -25.31 31.60 -10.39
CA THR A 62 -26.17 32.78 -10.36
C THR A 62 -25.66 33.78 -11.40
N GLY A 63 -26.29 33.81 -12.58
CA GLY A 63 -25.91 34.69 -13.69
C GLY A 63 -24.40 34.62 -14.03
N PRO A 64 -23.62 35.69 -13.82
CA PRO A 64 -22.21 35.74 -14.18
C PRO A 64 -21.24 35.02 -13.21
N GLY A 65 -21.73 34.38 -12.14
CA GLY A 65 -20.87 33.81 -11.09
C GLY A 65 -21.42 32.53 -10.46
N TYR A 66 -20.64 31.96 -9.54
CA TYR A 66 -20.99 30.77 -8.78
C TYR A 66 -20.63 30.91 -7.30
N ARG A 67 -21.30 30.12 -6.45
CA ARG A 67 -21.04 30.01 -5.01
C ARG A 67 -21.11 28.55 -4.59
N VAL A 68 -20.02 28.02 -4.03
CA VAL A 68 -20.01 26.73 -3.34
C VAL A 68 -20.71 26.91 -2.00
N GLU A 69 -21.70 26.07 -1.68
CA GLU A 69 -22.35 26.13 -0.36
C GLU A 69 -21.39 25.65 0.75
N PRO A 70 -21.23 26.39 1.86
CA PRO A 70 -20.37 25.95 2.96
C PRO A 70 -20.98 24.74 3.66
N GLY A 71 -20.31 23.59 3.58
CA GLY A 71 -20.70 22.40 4.31
C GLY A 71 -20.38 22.50 5.80
N SER A 72 -21.16 21.80 6.63
CA SER A 72 -21.02 21.78 8.09
C SER A 72 -20.47 20.43 8.58
N GLY A 73 -19.47 20.46 9.47
CA GLY A 73 -18.91 19.27 10.11
C GLY A 73 -17.53 18.88 9.57
N THR A 74 -17.13 17.62 9.78
CA THR A 74 -15.86 17.07 9.28
C THR A 74 -15.99 16.74 7.79
N PRO A 75 -15.06 17.19 6.92
CA PRO A 75 -15.12 16.85 5.50
C PRO A 75 -14.84 15.36 5.27
N ARG A 76 -15.74 14.70 4.55
CA ARG A 76 -15.64 13.30 4.12
C ARG A 76 -14.55 13.12 3.06
N PHE A 77 -14.45 14.07 2.14
CA PHE A 77 -13.37 14.17 1.16
C PHE A 77 -12.68 15.52 1.28
N LYS A 78 -11.35 15.51 1.27
CA LYS A 78 -10.49 16.66 1.47
C LYS A 78 -10.01 17.22 0.13
N VAL A 79 -9.52 18.46 0.16
CA VAL A 79 -8.81 19.06 -0.98
C VAL A 79 -7.60 18.21 -1.32
N GLY A 80 -7.47 17.82 -2.59
CA GLY A 80 -6.42 16.93 -3.09
C GLY A 80 -6.84 15.46 -3.21
N ASP A 81 -7.99 15.05 -2.68
CA ASP A 81 -8.48 13.68 -2.87
C ASP A 81 -8.89 13.45 -4.34
N GLN A 82 -8.57 12.24 -4.86
CA GLN A 82 -8.83 11.86 -6.24
C GLN A 82 -10.09 10.99 -6.32
N LEU A 83 -11.13 11.52 -6.97
CA LEU A 83 -12.42 10.85 -7.16
C LEU A 83 -12.67 10.56 -8.64
N ARG A 84 -13.14 9.36 -8.96
CA ARG A 84 -13.64 9.00 -10.28
C ARG A 84 -15.06 9.53 -10.46
N VAL A 85 -15.33 10.20 -11.57
CA VAL A 85 -16.69 10.52 -12.01
C VAL A 85 -17.34 9.23 -12.50
N MET A 86 -18.43 8.83 -11.87
CA MET A 86 -19.18 7.62 -12.21
C MET A 86 -20.31 7.91 -13.20
N GLU A 87 -20.93 9.09 -13.11
CA GLU A 87 -22.10 9.48 -13.91
C GLU A 87 -22.18 11.01 -14.01
N VAL A 88 -22.57 11.53 -15.17
CA VAL A 88 -22.96 12.94 -15.38
C VAL A 88 -24.40 13.01 -15.89
N SER A 89 -25.27 13.67 -15.12
CA SER A 89 -26.69 13.81 -15.42
C SER A 89 -27.12 15.27 -15.46
N PHE A 90 -28.05 15.59 -16.38
CA PHE A 90 -28.64 16.90 -16.60
C PHE A 90 -30.14 16.76 -16.33
N SER A 91 -30.69 17.54 -15.39
CA SER A 91 -32.10 17.42 -14.99
C SER A 91 -32.64 18.73 -14.45
N GLY A 92 -33.67 19.29 -15.10
CA GLY A 92 -34.35 20.51 -14.65
C GLY A 92 -33.42 21.73 -14.65
N ASP A 93 -33.13 22.24 -13.45
CA ASP A 93 -32.24 23.36 -13.12
C ASP A 93 -30.84 22.88 -12.67
N GLN A 94 -30.48 21.60 -12.84
CA GLN A 94 -29.28 21.01 -12.21
C GLN A 94 -28.44 20.12 -13.13
N VAL A 95 -27.12 20.25 -13.00
CA VAL A 95 -26.14 19.29 -13.53
C VAL A 95 -25.48 18.57 -12.37
N ARG A 96 -25.52 17.24 -12.35
CA ARG A 96 -25.07 16.42 -11.22
C ARG A 96 -23.99 15.45 -11.64
N PHE A 97 -22.91 15.44 -10.87
CA PHE A 97 -21.78 14.50 -10.98
C PHE A 97 -21.86 13.53 -9.80
N ARG A 98 -21.98 12.23 -10.08
CA ARG A 98 -21.79 11.20 -9.05
C ARG A 98 -20.30 10.83 -9.01
N LEU A 99 -19.65 11.00 -7.87
CA LEU A 99 -18.23 10.77 -7.67
C LEU A 99 -18.01 9.59 -6.72
N SER A 100 -16.95 8.81 -6.92
CA SER A 100 -16.52 7.71 -6.04
C SER A 100 -15.01 7.74 -5.87
N PRO A 101 -14.44 7.48 -4.68
CA PRO A 101 -13.00 7.23 -4.54
C PRO A 101 -12.57 6.04 -5.41
N VAL A 102 -11.31 6.03 -5.83
CA VAL A 102 -10.76 4.89 -6.59
C VAL A 102 -10.60 3.63 -5.71
N THR A 103 -10.58 3.81 -4.38
CA THR A 103 -10.32 2.77 -3.38
C THR A 103 -11.54 2.24 -2.65
N THR A 104 -12.69 2.92 -2.72
CA THR A 104 -13.92 2.54 -1.99
C THR A 104 -15.16 2.73 -2.88
N SER A 105 -16.22 1.95 -2.62
CA SER A 105 -17.51 2.04 -3.32
C SER A 105 -18.44 3.11 -2.72
N GLU A 106 -17.88 4.06 -1.98
CA GLU A 106 -18.61 5.15 -1.34
C GLU A 106 -18.87 6.26 -2.36
N THR A 107 -20.10 6.76 -2.47
CA THR A 107 -20.43 7.77 -3.49
C THR A 107 -20.85 9.10 -2.88
N VAL A 108 -20.54 10.19 -3.59
CA VAL A 108 -20.95 11.56 -3.25
C VAL A 108 -21.49 12.25 -4.50
N GLU A 109 -22.58 13.00 -4.36
CA GLU A 109 -23.22 13.75 -5.43
C GLU A 109 -22.80 15.23 -5.37
N LEU A 110 -22.14 15.71 -6.41
CA LEU A 110 -21.85 17.12 -6.60
C LEU A 110 -22.90 17.72 -7.55
N SER A 111 -23.74 18.62 -7.03
CA SER A 111 -24.83 19.28 -7.74
C SER A 111 -24.49 20.71 -8.09
N PHE A 112 -24.50 21.05 -9.39
CA PHE A 112 -24.46 22.43 -9.87
C PHE A 112 -25.89 22.88 -10.16
N GLN A 113 -26.41 23.80 -9.35
CA GLN A 113 -27.78 24.31 -9.45
C GLN A 113 -27.80 25.70 -10.08
N PHE A 114 -28.69 25.93 -11.03
CA PHE A 114 -28.85 27.17 -11.77
C PHE A 114 -30.10 27.91 -11.31
N ASP A 115 -30.12 29.25 -11.39
CA ASP A 115 -31.30 30.07 -11.05
C ASP A 115 -32.48 29.89 -12.03
N ALA A 116 -32.24 29.27 -13.19
CA ALA A 116 -33.22 28.99 -14.24
C ALA A 116 -33.07 27.56 -14.77
N GLY A 117 -34.11 27.04 -15.41
CA GLY A 117 -34.08 25.73 -16.06
C GLY A 117 -33.01 25.65 -17.15
N LEU A 118 -32.50 24.44 -17.38
CA LEU A 118 -31.48 24.21 -18.41
C LEU A 118 -32.09 24.32 -19.82
N GLU A 119 -31.55 25.25 -20.61
CA GLU A 119 -31.93 25.49 -22.01
C GLU A 119 -31.08 24.65 -22.99
N ASP A 120 -31.59 24.40 -24.20
CA ASP A 120 -31.07 23.44 -25.18
C ASP A 120 -29.64 23.78 -25.68
N ASP A 121 -29.37 25.07 -25.89
CA ASP A 121 -28.07 25.64 -26.25
C ASP A 121 -27.13 25.88 -25.06
N PHE A 122 -27.63 25.72 -23.83
CA PHE A 122 -26.92 25.83 -22.55
C PHE A 122 -26.12 27.15 -22.42
N PRO A 123 -26.79 28.32 -22.40
CA PRO A 123 -26.12 29.63 -22.48
C PRO A 123 -25.17 29.91 -21.30
N ASN A 124 -25.46 29.33 -20.13
CA ASN A 124 -24.63 29.43 -18.93
C ASN A 124 -23.39 28.52 -18.94
N ARG A 125 -23.13 27.77 -20.02
CA ARG A 125 -22.02 26.82 -20.17
C ARG A 125 -20.67 27.36 -19.69
N LYS A 126 -20.32 28.60 -20.07
CA LYS A 126 -19.04 29.22 -19.69
C LYS A 126 -18.89 29.43 -18.18
N VAL A 127 -19.97 29.80 -17.48
CA VAL A 127 -19.98 30.01 -16.02
C VAL A 127 -20.00 28.67 -15.30
N PHE A 128 -20.71 27.68 -15.85
CA PHE A 128 -20.68 26.30 -15.39
C PHE A 128 -19.27 25.67 -15.51
N ASP A 129 -18.58 25.82 -16.64
CA ASP A 129 -17.21 25.33 -16.83
C ASP A 129 -16.23 25.98 -15.83
N GLN A 130 -16.42 27.25 -15.50
CA GLN A 130 -15.65 27.96 -14.47
C GLN A 130 -15.95 27.42 -13.06
N ALA A 131 -17.23 27.20 -12.71
CA ALA A 131 -17.64 26.61 -11.44
C ALA A 131 -17.11 25.17 -11.29
N LEU A 132 -17.21 24.37 -12.35
CA LEU A 132 -16.70 23.01 -12.44
C LEU A 132 -15.17 23.00 -12.24
N GLY A 133 -14.44 23.85 -12.96
CA GLY A 133 -12.99 24.00 -12.86
C GLY A 133 -12.49 24.57 -11.51
N ALA A 134 -13.36 25.20 -10.73
CA ALA A 134 -13.07 25.67 -9.38
C ALA A 134 -13.25 24.59 -8.30
N VAL A 135 -14.09 23.59 -8.56
CA VAL A 135 -14.45 22.52 -7.60
C VAL A 135 -13.72 21.21 -7.91
N LEU A 136 -13.59 20.88 -9.19
CA LEU A 136 -12.87 19.73 -9.72
C LEU A 136 -11.75 20.18 -10.67
N THR A 137 -10.75 19.33 -10.85
CA THR A 137 -9.76 19.50 -11.91
C THR A 137 -9.43 18.17 -12.56
N GLU A 138 -9.26 18.19 -13.88
CA GLU A 138 -8.80 17.03 -14.64
C GLU A 138 -7.38 16.68 -14.17
N GLY A 139 -7.16 15.46 -13.65
CA GLY A 139 -5.82 14.95 -13.38
C GLY A 139 -5.15 14.51 -14.68
N LEU A 140 -3.88 14.79 -14.97
CA LEU A 140 -2.79 15.27 -14.12
C LEU A 140 -1.90 16.28 -14.88
N ARG A 141 -1.37 17.27 -14.14
CA ARG A 141 0.05 17.64 -14.29
C ARG A 141 0.70 17.62 -12.91
N TYR A 142 1.58 16.64 -12.71
CA TYR A 142 2.36 16.44 -11.47
C TYR A 142 3.11 17.73 -11.07
N THR A 143 3.55 18.50 -12.08
CA THR A 143 4.25 19.77 -11.94
C THR A 143 3.47 20.86 -11.20
N GLU A 144 2.14 20.92 -11.31
CA GLU A 144 1.36 22.03 -10.73
C GLU A 144 1.07 21.81 -9.24
N ILE A 145 0.91 20.55 -8.82
CA ILE A 145 0.80 20.16 -7.41
C ILE A 145 2.17 20.32 -6.72
N ASP A 146 3.24 19.89 -7.39
CA ASP A 146 4.61 20.12 -6.92
C ASP A 146 4.96 21.61 -6.88
N ASP A 147 4.54 22.43 -7.85
CA ASP A 147 4.76 23.88 -7.84
C ASP A 147 4.00 24.57 -6.70
N ALA A 148 2.76 24.18 -6.41
CA ALA A 148 2.00 24.72 -5.30
C ALA A 148 2.65 24.38 -3.95
N ARG A 149 3.06 23.11 -3.76
CA ARG A 149 3.80 22.66 -2.57
C ARG A 149 5.17 23.34 -2.47
N ARG A 150 5.91 23.43 -3.58
CA ARG A 150 7.21 24.11 -3.67
C ARG A 150 7.08 25.57 -3.27
N ARG A 151 6.13 26.33 -3.83
CA ARG A 151 5.88 27.74 -3.46
C ARG A 151 5.56 27.90 -1.98
N PHE A 152 4.75 27.02 -1.40
CA PHE A 152 4.44 27.06 0.04
C PHE A 152 5.68 26.76 0.91
N VAL A 153 6.43 25.70 0.60
CA VAL A 153 7.64 25.31 1.35
C VAL A 153 8.75 26.35 1.20
N THR A 154 9.00 26.85 -0.01
CA THR A 154 9.95 27.95 -0.26
C THR A 154 9.53 29.22 0.48
N GLY A 155 8.23 29.57 0.51
CA GLY A 155 7.72 30.72 1.25
C GLY A 155 7.73 30.56 2.79
N HIS A 156 7.80 29.33 3.30
CA HIS A 156 8.08 29.08 4.72
C HIS A 156 9.59 29.17 5.00
N PHE A 157 10.41 28.54 4.15
CA PHE A 157 11.87 28.56 4.27
C PHE A 157 12.45 29.98 4.20
N GLU A 158 12.04 30.80 3.23
CA GLU A 158 12.48 32.20 3.11
C GLU A 158 12.07 33.07 4.31
N ARG A 159 10.99 32.74 5.02
CA ARG A 159 10.65 33.40 6.30
C ARG A 159 11.58 32.95 7.42
N SER A 160 11.77 31.64 7.61
CA SER A 160 12.66 31.12 8.65
C SER A 160 14.13 31.53 8.44
N VAL A 161 14.62 31.59 7.20
CA VAL A 161 15.97 32.10 6.88
C VAL A 161 16.09 33.59 7.21
N ARG A 162 15.04 34.38 6.96
CA ARG A 162 15.01 35.81 7.30
C ARG A 162 14.99 36.03 8.81
N GLU A 163 14.12 35.32 9.52
CA GLU A 163 14.05 35.34 10.99
C GLU A 163 15.39 34.94 11.64
N LEU A 164 16.08 33.92 11.09
CA LEU A 164 17.42 33.53 11.54
C LEU A 164 18.50 34.56 11.21
N ALA A 165 18.46 35.16 10.02
CA ALA A 165 19.40 36.20 9.60
C ALA A 165 19.25 37.48 10.46
N GLU A 166 18.01 37.87 10.76
CA GLU A 166 17.69 38.97 11.68
C GLU A 166 18.15 38.65 13.12
N ALA A 167 17.83 37.46 13.63
CA ALA A 167 18.23 37.04 14.98
C ALA A 167 19.75 36.93 15.18
N ALA A 168 20.50 36.53 14.14
CA ALA A 168 21.95 36.44 14.17
C ALA A 168 22.67 37.71 13.65
N SER A 169 21.93 38.75 13.20
CA SER A 169 22.48 39.99 12.62
C SER A 169 23.45 39.77 11.44
N ILE A 170 23.20 38.75 10.62
CA ILE A 170 24.00 38.39 9.44
C ILE A 170 23.19 38.52 8.16
N SER A 171 23.87 38.63 7.00
CA SER A 171 23.17 38.64 5.72
C SER A 171 22.54 37.27 5.40
N ARG A 172 21.46 37.29 4.61
CA ARG A 172 20.76 36.08 4.10
C ARG A 172 21.73 35.05 3.53
N ASP A 173 22.68 35.51 2.72
CA ASP A 173 23.58 34.62 2.00
C ASP A 173 24.66 34.05 2.96
N ALA A 174 25.11 34.84 3.95
CA ALA A 174 25.98 34.33 5.02
C ALA A 174 25.26 33.31 5.93
N ALA A 175 23.96 33.48 6.20
CA ALA A 175 23.16 32.50 6.94
C ALA A 175 23.01 31.17 6.16
N LEU A 176 22.78 31.25 4.84
CA LEU A 176 22.72 30.07 3.97
C LEU A 176 24.07 29.37 3.81
N GLU A 177 25.18 30.11 3.81
CA GLU A 177 26.53 29.54 3.64
C GLU A 177 27.11 28.98 4.95
N GLN A 178 26.90 29.65 6.09
CA GLN A 178 27.51 29.28 7.37
C GLN A 178 26.62 28.43 8.28
N ILE A 179 25.30 28.67 8.30
CA ILE A 179 24.38 27.99 9.23
C ILE A 179 23.70 26.78 8.58
N ALA A 180 23.28 26.87 7.32
CA ALA A 180 22.59 25.75 6.66
C ALA A 180 23.40 24.43 6.65
N PRO A 181 24.73 24.40 6.43
CA PRO A 181 25.51 23.17 6.51
C PRO A 181 25.53 22.50 7.89
N LEU A 182 25.25 23.24 8.97
CA LEU A 182 25.22 22.75 10.34
C LEU A 182 23.85 22.13 10.73
N LEU A 183 22.81 22.37 9.93
CA LEU A 183 21.48 21.81 10.18
C LEU A 183 21.39 20.35 9.69
N PRO A 184 21.07 19.36 10.55
CA PRO A 184 21.00 17.95 10.16
C PRO A 184 20.03 17.68 9.00
N ALA A 185 18.89 18.39 8.97
CA ALA A 185 17.89 18.28 7.92
C ALA A 185 18.42 18.71 6.53
N TYR A 186 19.31 19.71 6.47
CA TYR A 186 19.92 20.16 5.21
C TYR A 186 20.94 19.13 4.69
N GLN A 187 21.74 18.55 5.58
CA GLN A 187 22.66 17.46 5.22
C GLN A 187 21.92 16.20 4.77
N GLN A 188 20.78 15.89 5.38
CA GLN A 188 19.91 14.81 4.92
C GLN A 188 19.33 15.11 3.53
N ALA A 189 18.73 16.30 3.34
CA ALA A 189 18.20 16.71 2.04
C ALA A 189 19.25 16.65 0.93
N LYS A 190 20.49 17.08 1.20
CA LYS A 190 21.62 17.02 0.24
C LYS A 190 22.01 15.58 -0.14
N ARG A 191 21.90 14.63 0.79
CA ARG A 191 22.13 13.20 0.51
C ARG A 191 20.98 12.60 -0.29
N GLU A 192 19.75 12.99 0.02
CA GLU A 192 18.55 12.57 -0.70
C GLU A 192 18.56 13.09 -2.15
N THR A 193 18.91 14.36 -2.38
CA THR A 193 19.06 14.90 -3.75
C THR A 193 20.14 14.16 -4.54
N ALA A 194 21.31 13.89 -3.94
CA ALA A 194 22.36 13.12 -4.61
C ALA A 194 21.91 11.68 -4.97
N SER A 195 21.18 11.00 -4.08
CA SER A 195 20.62 9.67 -4.36
C SER A 195 19.52 9.73 -5.43
N LEU A 196 18.69 10.78 -5.44
CA LEU A 196 17.67 10.99 -6.47
C LEU A 196 18.31 11.28 -7.84
N GLU A 197 19.37 12.08 -7.92
CA GLU A 197 20.13 12.31 -9.15
C GLU A 197 20.75 11.02 -9.70
N GLU A 198 21.34 10.18 -8.84
CA GLU A 198 21.88 8.88 -9.24
C GLU A 198 20.78 7.95 -9.78
N ARG A 199 19.63 7.88 -9.09
CA ARG A 199 18.47 7.13 -9.56
C ARG A 199 17.95 7.66 -10.90
N LEU A 200 17.89 8.98 -11.08
CA LEU A 200 17.42 9.61 -12.31
C LEU A 200 18.38 9.33 -13.47
N ARG A 201 19.70 9.40 -13.25
CA ARG A 201 20.71 8.96 -14.24
C ARG A 201 20.54 7.49 -14.62
N LYS A 202 20.31 6.60 -13.64
CA LYS A 202 20.08 5.17 -13.88
C LYS A 202 18.80 4.91 -14.69
N ILE A 203 17.69 5.56 -14.33
CA ILE A 203 16.41 5.47 -15.07
C ILE A 203 16.56 6.03 -16.49
N SER A 204 17.27 7.14 -16.67
CA SER A 204 17.55 7.73 -17.98
C SER A 204 18.36 6.76 -18.87
N ALA A 205 19.40 6.12 -18.32
CA ALA A 205 20.17 5.10 -19.03
C ALA A 205 19.31 3.87 -19.40
N GLN A 206 18.43 3.43 -18.50
CA GLN A 206 17.48 2.34 -18.78
C GLN A 206 16.46 2.72 -19.87
N LEU A 207 16.00 3.98 -19.89
CA LEU A 207 15.08 4.48 -20.90
C LEU A 207 15.73 4.52 -22.30
N GLU A 208 16.98 4.98 -22.40
CA GLU A 208 17.72 4.96 -23.67
C GLU A 208 18.05 3.53 -24.13
N ALA A 209 18.37 2.60 -23.22
CA ALA A 209 18.53 1.19 -23.57
C ALA A 209 17.24 0.59 -24.13
N ALA A 210 16.09 0.79 -23.45
CA ALA A 210 14.79 0.31 -23.91
C ALA A 210 14.31 0.99 -25.21
N ARG A 211 14.74 2.22 -25.49
CA ARG A 211 14.55 2.90 -26.79
C ARG A 211 15.41 2.28 -27.89
N GLY A 212 16.64 1.85 -27.57
CA GLY A 212 17.50 1.08 -28.48
C GLY A 212 16.86 -0.26 -28.86
N GLU A 213 16.45 -1.04 -27.86
CA GLU A 213 15.78 -2.34 -28.02
C GLU A 213 14.48 -2.21 -28.85
N ASN A 214 13.65 -1.18 -28.60
CA ASN A 214 12.45 -0.93 -29.42
C ASN A 214 12.79 -0.65 -30.89
N ARG A 215 13.85 0.10 -31.19
CA ARG A 215 14.28 0.34 -32.58
C ARG A 215 14.77 -0.93 -33.26
N GLU A 216 15.46 -1.79 -32.52
CA GLU A 216 15.93 -3.08 -33.04
C GLU A 216 14.76 -4.03 -33.33
N LEU A 217 13.81 -4.16 -32.39
CA LEU A 217 12.58 -4.93 -32.60
C LEU A 217 11.76 -4.38 -33.77
N GLN A 218 11.65 -3.05 -33.91
CA GLN A 218 10.96 -2.42 -35.04
C GLN A 218 11.65 -2.72 -36.38
N ALA A 219 12.98 -2.78 -36.41
CA ALA A 219 13.73 -3.21 -37.61
C ALA A 219 13.54 -4.70 -37.92
N GLN A 220 13.50 -5.57 -36.89
CA GLN A 220 13.21 -7.00 -37.06
C GLN A 220 11.81 -7.23 -37.65
N VAL A 221 10.78 -6.52 -37.15
CA VAL A 221 9.41 -6.57 -37.71
C VAL A 221 9.39 -6.15 -39.18
N GLY A 222 10.05 -5.04 -39.55
CA GLY A 222 10.13 -4.60 -40.94
C GLY A 222 10.80 -5.62 -41.88
N ASN A 223 11.83 -6.32 -41.39
CA ASN A 223 12.48 -7.40 -42.14
C ASN A 223 11.54 -8.60 -42.35
N LEU A 224 10.81 -9.02 -41.30
CA LEU A 224 9.84 -10.11 -41.37
C LEU A 224 8.64 -9.78 -42.29
N GLU A 225 8.17 -8.53 -42.30
CA GLU A 225 7.13 -8.08 -43.23
C GLU A 225 7.61 -8.10 -44.69
N ALA A 226 8.86 -7.71 -44.94
CA ALA A 226 9.48 -7.78 -46.26
C ALA A 226 9.64 -9.24 -46.74
N GLU A 227 10.05 -10.15 -45.85
CA GLU A 227 10.15 -11.58 -46.14
C GLU A 227 8.79 -12.22 -46.39
N SER A 228 7.78 -11.95 -45.54
CA SER A 228 6.39 -12.39 -45.76
C SER A 228 5.86 -11.92 -47.12
N SER A 229 6.14 -10.67 -47.49
CA SER A 229 5.77 -10.10 -48.79
C SER A 229 6.50 -10.75 -49.98
N ARG A 230 7.71 -11.27 -49.77
CA ARG A 230 8.48 -12.02 -50.79
C ARG A 230 7.98 -13.45 -50.92
N LEU A 231 7.66 -14.12 -49.80
CA LEU A 231 7.08 -15.46 -49.75
C LEU A 231 5.69 -15.50 -50.41
N LYS A 232 4.82 -14.52 -50.13
CA LYS A 232 3.51 -14.40 -50.79
C LYS A 232 3.62 -14.28 -52.31
N ARG A 233 4.56 -13.45 -52.80
CA ARG A 233 4.85 -13.33 -54.25
C ARG A 233 5.31 -14.67 -54.83
N SER A 234 6.31 -15.30 -54.23
CA SER A 234 6.80 -16.63 -54.63
C SER A 234 5.70 -17.69 -54.70
N SER A 235 4.81 -17.73 -53.70
CA SER A 235 3.67 -18.65 -53.68
C SER A 235 2.69 -18.39 -54.83
N SER A 236 2.40 -17.11 -55.12
CA SER A 236 1.50 -16.75 -56.22
C SER A 236 2.07 -17.10 -57.61
N GLU A 237 3.39 -16.97 -57.80
CA GLU A 237 4.07 -17.43 -59.02
C GLU A 237 4.03 -18.96 -59.13
N LEU A 238 4.21 -19.68 -58.01
CA LEU A 238 4.11 -21.14 -57.99
C LEU A 238 2.70 -21.61 -58.37
N GLU A 239 1.65 -20.99 -57.81
CA GLU A 239 0.25 -21.29 -58.18
C GLU A 239 -0.02 -21.06 -59.67
N GLN A 240 0.47 -19.96 -60.24
CA GLN A 240 0.33 -19.70 -61.68
C GLN A 240 1.03 -20.78 -62.51
N ARG A 241 2.25 -21.19 -62.13
CA ARG A 241 2.97 -22.29 -62.80
C ARG A 241 2.24 -23.63 -62.67
N MET A 242 1.66 -23.95 -61.51
CA MET A 242 0.84 -25.16 -61.34
C MET A 242 -0.39 -25.14 -62.24
N ARG A 243 -1.11 -24.01 -62.35
CA ARG A 243 -2.28 -23.87 -63.25
C ARG A 243 -1.87 -24.02 -64.72
N ALA A 244 -0.76 -23.39 -65.13
CA ALA A 244 -0.22 -23.52 -66.48
C ALA A 244 0.15 -24.99 -66.81
N SER A 245 0.91 -25.64 -65.92
CA SER A 245 1.30 -27.06 -66.05
C SER A 245 0.10 -27.99 -66.11
N SER A 246 -0.90 -27.80 -65.23
CA SER A 246 -2.15 -28.55 -65.24
C SER A 246 -2.88 -28.42 -66.58
N SER A 247 -3.00 -27.21 -67.15
CA SER A 247 -3.60 -27.01 -68.46
C SER A 247 -2.83 -27.69 -69.61
N GLN A 248 -1.50 -27.74 -69.50
CA GLN A 248 -0.63 -28.42 -70.47
C GLN A 248 -0.77 -29.94 -70.38
N ILE A 249 -0.90 -30.50 -69.17
CA ILE A 249 -1.19 -31.92 -68.94
C ILE A 249 -2.54 -32.30 -69.56
N SER A 250 -3.58 -31.47 -69.39
CA SER A 250 -4.89 -31.71 -70.02
C SER A 250 -4.80 -31.76 -71.55
N ARG A 251 -4.12 -30.79 -72.18
CA ARG A 251 -3.92 -30.75 -73.64
C ARG A 251 -3.14 -31.97 -74.15
N LEU A 252 -2.03 -32.30 -73.50
CA LEU A 252 -1.25 -33.50 -73.85
C LEU A 252 -2.06 -34.79 -73.68
N GLY A 253 -2.97 -34.85 -72.70
CA GLY A 253 -3.90 -35.96 -72.53
C GLY A 253 -4.97 -36.06 -73.63
N GLU A 254 -5.41 -34.94 -74.20
CA GLU A 254 -6.30 -34.90 -75.37
C GLU A 254 -5.55 -35.29 -76.65
N GLU A 255 -4.37 -34.73 -76.88
CA GLU A 255 -3.48 -35.07 -77.99
C GLU A 255 -3.14 -36.58 -77.98
N LEU A 256 -2.84 -37.16 -76.81
CA LEU A 256 -2.57 -38.60 -76.69
C LEU A 256 -3.79 -39.45 -77.04
N ARG A 257 -5.01 -39.07 -76.62
CA ARG A 257 -6.23 -39.77 -77.01
C ARG A 257 -6.51 -39.66 -78.51
N ALA A 258 -6.30 -38.48 -79.09
CA ALA A 258 -6.43 -38.27 -80.53
C ALA A 258 -5.42 -39.14 -81.31
N ALA A 259 -4.16 -39.18 -80.87
CA ALA A 259 -3.10 -40.01 -81.45
C ALA A 259 -3.38 -41.52 -81.30
N GLN A 260 -3.97 -41.96 -80.18
CA GLN A 260 -4.42 -43.35 -80.03
C GLN A 260 -5.58 -43.67 -80.99
N GLY A 261 -6.53 -42.74 -81.18
CA GLY A 261 -7.61 -42.88 -82.15
C GLY A 261 -7.12 -42.98 -83.59
N THR A 262 -6.17 -42.13 -84.01
CA THR A 262 -5.56 -42.22 -85.35
C THR A 262 -4.71 -43.47 -85.49
N ALA A 263 -3.94 -43.88 -84.46
CA ALA A 263 -3.19 -45.13 -84.48
C ALA A 263 -4.10 -46.37 -84.67
N GLN A 264 -5.27 -46.42 -84.04
CA GLN A 264 -6.26 -47.48 -84.29
C GLN A 264 -6.86 -47.40 -85.70
N GLY A 265 -7.01 -46.19 -86.27
CA GLY A 265 -7.35 -46.00 -87.67
C GLY A 265 -6.28 -46.60 -88.60
N TYR A 266 -5.03 -46.18 -88.43
CA TYR A 266 -3.89 -46.71 -89.19
C TYR A 266 -3.69 -48.22 -89.01
N GLN A 267 -4.06 -48.80 -87.87
CA GLN A 267 -3.99 -50.25 -87.66
C GLN A 267 -5.03 -51.01 -88.49
N LYS A 268 -6.21 -50.42 -88.73
CA LYS A 268 -7.22 -50.95 -89.67
C LYS A 268 -6.78 -50.76 -91.12
N GLU A 269 -6.29 -49.58 -91.46
CA GLU A 269 -5.74 -49.29 -92.80
C GLU A 269 -4.54 -50.19 -93.12
N LEU A 270 -3.65 -50.48 -92.14
CA LEU A 270 -2.56 -51.44 -92.31
C LEU A 270 -3.07 -52.86 -92.60
N ALA A 271 -4.13 -53.32 -91.93
CA ALA A 271 -4.73 -54.62 -92.21
C ALA A 271 -5.40 -54.68 -93.60
N GLU A 272 -5.79 -53.54 -94.15
CA GLU A 272 -6.37 -53.40 -95.49
C GLU A 272 -5.27 -53.26 -96.57
N ILE A 273 -4.24 -52.47 -96.29
CA ILE A 273 -3.03 -52.31 -97.10
C ILE A 273 -2.25 -53.63 -97.16
N GLN A 274 -2.20 -54.43 -96.10
CA GLN A 274 -1.57 -55.75 -96.10
C GLN A 274 -2.26 -56.75 -97.04
N ARG A 275 -3.57 -56.56 -97.34
CA ARG A 275 -4.26 -57.30 -98.41
C ARG A 275 -3.89 -56.76 -99.79
N SER A 276 -3.67 -55.45 -99.92
CA SER A 276 -3.20 -54.81 -101.17
C SER A 276 -1.73 -55.08 -101.51
N LEU A 277 -0.87 -55.30 -100.50
CA LEU A 277 0.56 -55.59 -100.66
C LEU A 277 0.83 -56.96 -101.30
N ASN A 278 -0.09 -57.91 -101.15
CA ASN A 278 -0.06 -59.18 -101.91
C ASN A 278 -0.28 -58.99 -103.42
N LEU A 279 -0.66 -57.80 -103.90
CA LEU A 279 -0.98 -57.55 -105.32
C LEU A 279 0.06 -56.71 -106.07
N LYS A 280 1.03 -56.07 -105.40
CA LYS A 280 2.01 -55.14 -106.00
C LYS A 280 3.33 -55.22 -105.25
N ALA A 281 4.46 -55.68 -105.78
CA ALA A 281 4.95 -55.83 -107.17
C ALA A 281 5.16 -54.53 -107.97
N GLU A 282 4.68 -53.36 -107.51
CA GLU A 282 5.09 -52.03 -108.03
C GLU A 282 6.23 -51.41 -107.18
N ALA A 283 7.18 -52.24 -106.75
CA ALA A 283 8.10 -51.95 -105.65
C ALA A 283 9.14 -50.81 -105.88
N GLY A 284 9.18 -50.17 -107.06
CA GLY A 284 10.22 -49.21 -107.42
C GLY A 284 10.03 -47.78 -106.90
N LYS A 285 8.79 -47.32 -106.65
CA LYS A 285 8.52 -45.93 -106.22
C LYS A 285 8.31 -45.76 -104.72
N ASP A 286 7.97 -46.82 -103.99
CA ASP A 286 7.71 -46.74 -102.55
C ASP A 286 8.97 -46.67 -101.69
N LEU A 287 10.08 -47.29 -102.11
CA LEU A 287 11.37 -47.24 -101.38
C LEU A 287 11.85 -45.81 -101.12
N SER A 288 11.75 -44.91 -102.11
CA SER A 288 12.10 -43.49 -101.93
C SER A 288 11.13 -42.74 -101.01
N ARG A 289 9.85 -43.14 -100.94
CA ARG A 289 8.89 -42.59 -99.97
C ARG A 289 9.18 -43.07 -98.56
N GLN A 290 9.44 -44.36 -98.38
CA GLN A 290 9.79 -44.96 -97.09
C GLN A 290 11.08 -44.37 -96.51
N ILE A 291 12.12 -44.14 -97.33
CA ILE A 291 13.34 -43.46 -96.89
C ILE A 291 13.06 -42.00 -96.48
N ALA A 292 12.20 -41.29 -97.22
CA ALA A 292 11.81 -39.93 -96.87
C ALA A 292 10.97 -39.86 -95.58
N GLU A 293 10.13 -40.86 -95.32
CA GLU A 293 9.32 -40.97 -94.10
C GLU A 293 10.14 -41.39 -92.88
N LEU A 294 11.05 -42.36 -93.03
CA LEU A 294 12.06 -42.67 -91.99
C LEU A 294 12.90 -41.42 -91.66
N GLY A 295 13.32 -40.67 -92.67
CA GLY A 295 14.02 -39.39 -92.50
C GLY A 295 13.17 -38.26 -91.90
N ARG A 296 11.84 -38.38 -91.84
CA ARG A 296 10.96 -37.51 -91.01
C ARG A 296 10.85 -38.06 -89.60
N ALA A 297 10.51 -39.33 -89.45
CA ALA A 297 10.35 -40.00 -88.15
C ALA A 297 11.60 -39.88 -87.27
N LEU A 298 12.80 -40.00 -87.85
CA LEU A 298 14.07 -39.83 -87.12
C LEU A 298 14.24 -38.39 -86.60
N ARG A 299 13.82 -37.38 -87.37
CA ARG A 299 13.82 -35.97 -86.94
C ARG A 299 12.76 -35.69 -85.87
N THR A 300 11.58 -36.30 -85.97
CA THR A 300 10.55 -36.23 -84.92
C THR A 300 11.07 -36.85 -83.61
N LEU A 301 11.61 -38.07 -83.66
CA LEU A 301 12.24 -38.74 -82.52
C LEU A 301 13.39 -37.95 -81.91
N GLN A 302 14.19 -37.26 -82.73
CA GLN A 302 15.26 -36.39 -82.24
C GLN A 302 14.71 -35.15 -81.50
N GLY A 303 13.67 -34.50 -82.03
CA GLY A 303 12.99 -33.39 -81.34
C GLY A 303 12.26 -33.83 -80.06
N GLU A 304 11.66 -35.03 -80.06
CA GLU A 304 11.06 -35.64 -78.87
C GLU A 304 12.13 -35.95 -77.81
N LYS A 305 13.28 -36.48 -78.22
CA LYS A 305 14.43 -36.71 -77.32
C LYS A 305 14.91 -35.41 -76.69
N GLU A 306 15.13 -34.35 -77.48
CA GLU A 306 15.52 -33.04 -76.98
C GLU A 306 14.48 -32.46 -76.00
N THR A 307 13.19 -32.60 -76.32
CA THR A 307 12.07 -32.20 -75.45
C THR A 307 12.05 -32.97 -74.14
N LEU A 308 12.29 -34.29 -74.17
CA LEU A 308 12.38 -35.13 -72.98
C LEU A 308 13.61 -34.78 -72.14
N THR A 309 14.76 -34.52 -72.75
CA THR A 309 15.97 -34.06 -72.05
C THR A 309 15.72 -32.73 -71.34
N GLY A 310 15.03 -31.77 -72.00
CA GLY A 310 14.61 -30.52 -71.36
C GLY A 310 13.65 -30.73 -70.18
N LYS A 311 12.70 -31.67 -70.28
CA LYS A 311 11.81 -32.04 -69.17
C LYS A 311 12.58 -32.63 -67.99
N VAL A 312 13.51 -33.56 -68.22
CA VAL A 312 14.37 -34.15 -67.16
C VAL A 312 15.15 -33.05 -66.43
N ALA A 313 15.83 -32.16 -67.16
CA ALA A 313 16.56 -31.04 -66.55
C ALA A 313 15.67 -30.09 -65.73
N SER A 314 14.40 -29.89 -66.15
CA SER A 314 13.44 -29.09 -65.36
C SER A 314 13.01 -29.80 -64.07
N LEU A 315 12.79 -31.12 -64.12
CA LEU A 315 12.40 -31.93 -62.96
C LEU A 315 13.55 -32.05 -61.95
N GLU A 316 14.79 -32.20 -62.40
CA GLU A 316 15.98 -32.16 -61.53
C GLU A 316 16.08 -30.83 -60.78
N LYS A 317 15.81 -29.71 -61.46
CA LYS A 317 15.81 -28.37 -60.87
C LYS A 317 14.66 -28.16 -59.87
N GLU A 318 13.48 -28.72 -60.12
CA GLU A 318 12.39 -28.75 -59.15
C GLU A 318 12.69 -29.65 -57.95
N LEU A 319 13.30 -30.82 -58.16
CA LEU A 319 13.69 -31.72 -57.08
C LEU A 319 14.72 -31.05 -56.14
N ALA A 320 15.73 -30.38 -56.72
CA ALA A 320 16.71 -29.62 -55.96
C ALA A 320 16.08 -28.46 -55.17
N SER A 321 15.11 -27.74 -55.74
CA SER A 321 14.42 -26.65 -55.04
C SER A 321 13.54 -27.16 -53.88
N ARG A 322 12.87 -28.31 -54.05
CA ARG A 322 12.09 -28.98 -53.00
C ARG A 322 12.99 -29.52 -51.89
N ALA A 323 14.15 -30.10 -52.21
CA ALA A 323 15.13 -30.54 -51.22
C ALA A 323 15.64 -29.36 -50.37
N ALA A 324 15.96 -28.23 -51.00
CA ALA A 324 16.36 -27.01 -50.29
C ALA A 324 15.25 -26.42 -49.39
N ALA A 325 13.98 -26.49 -49.83
CA ALA A 325 12.84 -26.07 -49.01
C ALA A 325 12.62 -27.01 -47.81
N ALA A 326 12.75 -28.33 -48.01
CA ALA A 326 12.63 -29.33 -46.94
C ALA A 326 13.72 -29.17 -45.88
N ALA A 327 14.96 -28.85 -46.29
CA ALA A 327 16.06 -28.56 -45.35
C ALA A 327 15.72 -27.35 -44.45
N ARG A 328 15.28 -26.23 -45.03
CA ARG A 328 14.89 -25.02 -44.27
C ARG A 328 13.76 -25.26 -43.28
N LEU A 329 12.71 -25.99 -43.69
CA LEU A 329 11.62 -26.38 -42.80
C LEU A 329 12.11 -27.31 -41.67
N GLY A 330 13.11 -28.15 -41.96
CA GLY A 330 13.81 -28.94 -40.94
C GLY A 330 14.49 -28.06 -39.90
N ASP A 331 15.29 -27.07 -40.35
CA ASP A 331 15.98 -26.13 -39.47
C ASP A 331 14.99 -25.34 -38.60
N GLU A 332 13.94 -24.77 -39.19
CA GLU A 332 12.86 -24.03 -38.52
C GLU A 332 12.15 -24.89 -37.45
N ILE A 333 11.88 -26.16 -37.74
CA ILE A 333 11.34 -27.11 -36.74
C ILE A 333 12.33 -27.32 -35.58
N THR A 334 13.65 -27.36 -35.82
CA THR A 334 14.62 -27.45 -34.71
C THR A 334 14.68 -26.18 -33.87
N GLU A 335 14.52 -25.02 -34.48
CA GLU A 335 14.51 -23.72 -33.79
C GLU A 335 13.25 -23.55 -32.93
N LEU A 336 12.06 -23.85 -33.48
CA LEU A 336 10.81 -23.89 -32.74
C LEU A 336 10.85 -24.88 -31.55
N ARG A 337 11.51 -26.03 -31.72
CA ARG A 337 11.74 -26.99 -30.62
C ARG A 337 12.65 -26.43 -29.52
N ARG A 338 13.69 -25.66 -29.85
CA ARG A 338 14.52 -24.97 -28.86
C ARG A 338 13.72 -23.90 -28.12
N GLY A 339 12.97 -23.06 -28.85
CA GLY A 339 12.10 -22.04 -28.27
C GLY A 339 11.07 -22.60 -27.28
N ASN A 340 10.38 -23.69 -27.64
CA ASN A 340 9.47 -24.38 -26.72
C ASN A 340 10.18 -24.91 -25.46
N ALA A 341 11.38 -25.47 -25.58
CA ALA A 341 12.13 -25.96 -24.42
C ALA A 341 12.54 -24.82 -23.46
N ASP A 342 12.81 -23.62 -23.98
CA ASP A 342 13.13 -22.44 -23.15
C ASP A 342 11.89 -21.80 -22.53
N LEU A 343 10.74 -21.82 -23.22
CA LEU A 343 9.44 -21.49 -22.63
C LEU A 343 9.08 -22.44 -21.47
N GLU A 344 9.29 -23.75 -21.62
CA GLU A 344 9.09 -24.71 -20.53
C GLU A 344 9.96 -24.43 -19.31
N LYS A 345 11.26 -24.11 -19.50
CA LYS A 345 12.17 -23.71 -18.40
C LYS A 345 11.67 -22.43 -17.71
N THR A 346 11.14 -21.49 -18.48
CA THR A 346 10.60 -20.22 -17.98
C THR A 346 9.36 -20.47 -17.13
N ILE A 347 8.42 -21.30 -17.59
CA ILE A 347 7.23 -21.73 -16.84
C ILE A 347 7.63 -22.38 -15.52
N ARG A 348 8.52 -23.40 -15.53
CA ARG A 348 8.99 -24.07 -14.30
C ARG A 348 9.65 -23.09 -13.30
N THR A 349 10.33 -22.07 -13.81
CA THR A 349 10.97 -21.02 -13.00
C THR A 349 9.95 -20.04 -12.41
N LEU A 350 8.85 -19.76 -13.11
CA LEU A 350 7.76 -18.93 -12.60
C LEU A 350 6.93 -19.68 -11.56
N THR A 351 6.57 -20.94 -11.80
CA THR A 351 5.84 -21.79 -10.83
C THR A 351 6.59 -21.95 -9.51
N SER A 352 7.91 -22.22 -9.55
CA SER A 352 8.71 -22.32 -8.32
C SER A 352 8.82 -20.99 -7.56
N LYS A 353 8.78 -19.84 -8.25
CA LYS A 353 8.67 -18.52 -7.60
C LYS A 353 7.30 -18.32 -6.98
N GLU A 354 6.23 -18.69 -7.66
CA GLU A 354 4.85 -18.66 -7.15
C GLU A 354 4.71 -19.49 -5.87
N ASP A 355 5.19 -20.75 -5.87
CA ASP A 355 5.24 -21.61 -4.68
C ASP A 355 6.00 -20.95 -3.51
N SER A 356 7.14 -20.31 -3.81
CA SER A 356 7.94 -19.61 -2.78
C SER A 356 7.22 -18.39 -2.19
N LEU A 357 6.42 -17.68 -3.00
CA LEU A 357 5.62 -16.54 -2.55
C LEU A 357 4.39 -17.01 -1.76
N ALA A 358 3.74 -18.10 -2.17
CA ALA A 358 2.63 -18.70 -1.45
C ALA A 358 3.05 -19.16 -0.04
N ARG A 359 4.23 -19.79 0.09
CA ARG A 359 4.80 -20.16 1.40
C ARG A 359 5.07 -18.93 2.27
N ARG A 360 5.75 -17.91 1.74
CA ARG A 360 6.02 -16.65 2.46
C ARG A 360 4.73 -15.94 2.89
N TYR A 361 3.69 -15.97 2.06
CA TYR A 361 2.39 -15.39 2.41
C TYR A 361 1.73 -16.14 3.59
N LEU A 362 1.79 -17.48 3.60
CA LEU A 362 1.29 -18.28 4.72
C LEU A 362 2.11 -18.06 6.00
N GLU A 363 3.44 -17.97 5.89
CA GLU A 363 4.33 -17.61 7.01
C GLU A 363 3.97 -16.26 7.61
N LEU A 364 3.86 -15.21 6.77
CA LEU A 364 3.53 -13.85 7.18
C LEU A 364 2.12 -13.74 7.75
N LYS A 365 1.16 -14.50 7.21
CA LYS A 365 -0.20 -14.60 7.75
C LYS A 365 -0.20 -15.22 9.14
N ASN A 366 0.51 -16.34 9.33
CA ASN A 366 0.62 -17.01 10.62
C ASN A 366 1.36 -16.15 11.66
N GLU A 367 2.35 -15.36 11.24
CA GLU A 367 3.03 -14.39 12.11
C GLU A 367 2.11 -13.24 12.51
N LYS A 368 1.33 -12.69 11.56
CA LYS A 368 0.30 -11.69 11.86
C LYS A 368 -0.73 -12.21 12.85
N GLU A 369 -1.27 -13.42 12.65
CA GLU A 369 -2.26 -14.01 13.57
C GLU A 369 -1.69 -14.16 14.99
N LYS A 370 -0.42 -14.56 15.16
CA LYS A 370 0.25 -14.58 16.47
C LYS A 370 0.36 -13.19 17.12
N LEU A 371 0.66 -12.15 16.33
CA LEU A 371 0.77 -10.78 16.82
C LEU A 371 -0.59 -10.18 17.18
N ASP A 372 -1.63 -10.45 16.39
CA ASP A 372 -3.01 -10.05 16.68
C ASP A 372 -3.51 -10.73 17.97
N ASP A 373 -3.23 -12.04 18.16
CA ASP A 373 -3.55 -12.78 19.38
C ASP A 373 -2.77 -12.28 20.62
N PHE A 374 -1.48 -11.93 20.46
CA PHE A 374 -0.68 -11.33 21.53
C PHE A 374 -1.22 -9.94 21.91
N ALA A 375 -1.52 -9.08 20.93
CA ALA A 375 -2.08 -7.76 21.17
C ALA A 375 -3.49 -7.81 21.79
N ALA A 376 -4.30 -8.82 21.45
CA ALA A 376 -5.56 -9.08 22.13
C ALA A 376 -5.34 -9.49 23.59
N GLY A 377 -4.37 -10.37 23.86
CA GLY A 377 -3.95 -10.75 25.21
C GLY A 377 -3.52 -9.54 26.07
N VAL A 378 -2.66 -8.68 25.54
CA VAL A 378 -2.19 -7.46 26.23
C VAL A 378 -3.33 -6.48 26.55
N ARG A 379 -4.34 -6.35 25.67
CA ARG A 379 -5.48 -5.44 25.90
C ARG A 379 -6.51 -5.98 26.90
N ALA A 380 -6.70 -7.30 26.90
CA ALA A 380 -7.68 -7.96 27.76
C ALA A 380 -7.13 -8.24 29.16
N LEU A 381 -5.83 -8.52 29.30
CA LEU A 381 -5.20 -8.74 30.60
C LEU A 381 -5.20 -7.45 31.44
N ARG A 382 -5.72 -7.54 32.65
CA ARG A 382 -5.77 -6.47 33.64
C ARG A 382 -5.42 -7.02 35.00
N THR A 383 -4.80 -6.20 35.85
CA THR A 383 -4.62 -6.52 37.26
C THR A 383 -5.38 -5.55 38.14
N ARG A 384 -6.16 -6.09 39.08
CA ARG A 384 -6.91 -5.33 40.08
C ARG A 384 -6.26 -5.55 41.44
N LEU A 385 -5.74 -4.49 42.04
CA LEU A 385 -5.27 -4.54 43.42
C LEU A 385 -6.49 -4.70 44.34
N VAL A 386 -6.50 -5.77 45.15
CA VAL A 386 -7.58 -6.07 46.10
C VAL A 386 -7.23 -5.55 47.48
N GLU A 387 -5.97 -5.74 47.90
CA GLU A 387 -5.51 -5.39 49.24
C GLU A 387 -4.00 -5.05 49.20
N GLU A 388 -3.60 -4.02 49.93
CA GLU A 388 -2.20 -3.68 50.19
C GLU A 388 -2.10 -3.18 51.64
N LYS A 389 -1.23 -3.80 52.45
CA LYS A 389 -1.10 -3.56 53.88
C LYS A 389 0.37 -3.55 54.30
N ASP A 390 0.76 -2.51 55.02
CA ASP A 390 2.02 -2.46 55.77
C ASP A 390 1.73 -2.91 57.22
N SER A 391 2.08 -4.16 57.54
CA SER A 391 1.85 -4.77 58.87
C SER A 391 3.03 -5.64 59.28
N ASP A 392 3.37 -5.63 60.57
CA ASP A 392 4.44 -6.45 61.19
C ASP A 392 5.82 -6.33 60.52
N GLY A 393 6.11 -5.18 59.90
CA GLY A 393 7.38 -4.93 59.21
C GLY A 393 7.47 -5.56 57.81
N PHE A 394 6.37 -6.04 57.25
CA PHE A 394 6.24 -6.50 55.87
C PHE A 394 5.20 -5.68 55.11
N ARG A 395 5.46 -5.44 53.83
CA ARG A 395 4.47 -5.02 52.84
C ARG A 395 3.84 -6.29 52.27
N THR A 396 2.57 -6.52 52.57
CA THR A 396 1.77 -7.59 51.96
C THR A 396 0.78 -7.01 50.98
N GLY A 397 0.51 -7.74 49.91
CA GLY A 397 -0.51 -7.33 48.95
C GLY A 397 -1.09 -8.49 48.17
N LYS A 398 -2.29 -8.26 47.65
CA LYS A 398 -3.06 -9.20 46.85
C LYS A 398 -3.64 -8.48 45.63
N ALA A 399 -3.43 -9.06 44.45
CA ALA A 399 -4.02 -8.59 43.21
C ALA A 399 -4.70 -9.75 42.47
N GLU A 400 -5.87 -9.49 41.91
CA GLU A 400 -6.52 -10.36 40.94
C GLU A 400 -5.93 -10.09 39.55
N VAL A 401 -5.70 -11.15 38.79
CA VAL A 401 -5.39 -11.08 37.35
C VAL A 401 -6.66 -11.48 36.60
N LEU A 402 -7.13 -10.59 35.72
CA LEU A 402 -8.35 -10.75 34.96
C LEU A 402 -8.06 -10.74 33.47
N VAL A 403 -8.85 -11.49 32.70
CA VAL A 403 -9.03 -11.31 31.26
C VAL A 403 -10.38 -10.62 31.08
N ASN A 404 -10.36 -9.35 30.68
CA ASN A 404 -11.47 -8.41 30.77
C ASN A 404 -12.04 -8.33 32.20
N ASP A 405 -13.17 -9.00 32.46
CA ASP A 405 -13.85 -9.06 33.75
C ASP A 405 -13.82 -10.46 34.39
N LEU A 406 -13.23 -11.45 33.72
CA LEU A 406 -13.10 -12.83 34.19
C LEU A 406 -11.78 -13.01 34.94
N VAL A 407 -11.84 -13.35 36.24
CA VAL A 407 -10.65 -13.65 37.05
C VAL A 407 -10.02 -14.96 36.55
N ILE A 408 -8.72 -14.93 36.25
CA ILE A 408 -7.93 -16.10 35.83
C ILE A 408 -6.92 -16.56 36.89
N GLY A 409 -6.68 -15.75 37.91
CA GLY A 409 -5.82 -16.09 39.04
C GLY A 409 -5.64 -14.94 40.03
N SER A 410 -5.03 -15.25 41.16
CA SER A 410 -4.65 -14.28 42.18
C SER A 410 -3.15 -14.33 42.47
N LEU A 411 -2.56 -13.14 42.52
CA LEU A 411 -1.19 -12.89 42.92
C LEU A 411 -1.19 -12.41 44.39
N GLU A 412 -0.41 -13.05 45.24
CA GLU A 412 -0.17 -12.66 46.63
C GLU A 412 1.33 -12.43 46.82
N TRP A 413 1.74 -11.34 47.48
CA TRP A 413 3.15 -11.08 47.79
C TRP A 413 3.36 -10.62 49.23
N ARG A 414 4.56 -10.89 49.73
CA ARG A 414 5.06 -10.51 51.05
C ARG A 414 6.52 -10.08 50.90
N ILE A 415 6.78 -8.79 50.99
CA ILE A 415 8.13 -8.21 50.87
C ILE A 415 8.46 -7.50 52.20
N PRO A 416 9.64 -7.72 52.82
CA PRO A 416 9.98 -7.01 54.05
C PRO A 416 10.04 -5.49 53.80
N ALA A 417 9.57 -4.68 54.74
CA ALA A 417 9.59 -3.22 54.61
C ALA A 417 10.99 -2.62 54.88
N ALA A 418 11.80 -3.29 55.71
CA ALA A 418 13.17 -2.90 56.03
C ALA A 418 14.05 -4.13 56.22
N VAL A 419 15.32 -4.03 55.80
CA VAL A 419 16.33 -5.09 55.98
C VAL A 419 17.52 -4.55 56.78
N ALA A 420 17.84 -5.21 57.89
CA ALA A 420 18.96 -4.85 58.75
C ALA A 420 20.30 -5.19 58.08
N ARG A 421 21.28 -4.28 58.21
CA ARG A 421 22.61 -4.42 57.60
C ARG A 421 23.25 -5.75 58.02
N GLY A 422 23.62 -6.58 57.03
CA GLY A 422 24.24 -7.88 57.26
C GLY A 422 23.31 -8.99 57.77
N ARG A 423 21.99 -8.79 57.77
CA ARG A 423 21.00 -9.88 57.93
C ARG A 423 20.27 -10.10 56.61
N GLY A 424 20.00 -11.36 56.29
CA GLY A 424 19.04 -11.72 55.26
C GLY A 424 17.61 -11.48 55.75
N ALA A 425 16.71 -11.16 54.82
CA ALA A 425 15.27 -11.16 55.04
C ALA A 425 14.59 -11.86 53.85
N GLU A 426 13.61 -12.71 54.13
CA GLU A 426 12.90 -13.46 53.11
C GLU A 426 11.76 -12.64 52.51
N ALA A 427 11.63 -12.69 51.19
CA ALA A 427 10.52 -12.15 50.42
C ALA A 427 9.87 -13.29 49.63
N GLU A 428 8.54 -13.27 49.53
CA GLU A 428 7.75 -14.33 48.90
C GLU A 428 6.71 -13.73 47.94
N ALA A 429 6.44 -14.44 46.85
CA ALA A 429 5.31 -14.19 46.00
C ALA A 429 4.69 -15.51 45.55
N ALA A 430 3.37 -15.60 45.58
CA ALA A 430 2.62 -16.75 45.11
C ALA A 430 1.64 -16.33 44.02
N PHE A 431 1.52 -17.16 42.99
CA PHE A 431 0.46 -17.06 42.00
C PHE A 431 -0.41 -18.31 42.07
N THR A 432 -1.71 -18.10 42.25
CA THR A 432 -2.72 -19.16 42.26
C THR A 432 -3.59 -18.98 41.03
N ALA A 433 -3.62 -19.96 40.12
CA ALA A 433 -4.54 -19.92 38.98
C ALA A 433 -5.96 -20.31 39.44
N GLU A 434 -6.96 -19.55 39.02
CA GLU A 434 -8.37 -19.88 39.29
C GLU A 434 -8.89 -20.93 38.29
N SER A 435 -10.04 -21.53 38.58
CA SER A 435 -10.67 -22.47 37.65
C SER A 435 -11.60 -21.71 36.71
N ILE A 436 -11.38 -21.82 35.41
CA ILE A 436 -11.99 -20.91 34.44
C ILE A 436 -13.32 -21.51 33.95
N ASP A 437 -14.44 -20.86 34.24
CA ASP A 437 -15.75 -21.24 33.68
C ASP A 437 -15.83 -20.83 32.20
N TYR A 438 -15.25 -21.65 31.34
CA TYR A 438 -15.33 -21.51 29.88
C TYR A 438 -16.77 -21.53 29.35
N VAL A 439 -17.81 -21.90 30.10
CA VAL A 439 -19.19 -21.79 29.59
C VAL A 439 -19.60 -20.31 29.58
N ARG A 440 -19.30 -19.58 30.66
CA ARG A 440 -19.66 -18.16 30.85
C ARG A 440 -18.79 -17.17 30.08
N ALA A 441 -17.55 -17.54 29.77
CA ALA A 441 -16.63 -16.67 29.02
C ALA A 441 -17.20 -16.27 27.64
N THR A 442 -17.06 -15.00 27.28
CA THR A 442 -17.41 -14.45 25.96
C THR A 442 -16.56 -15.07 24.84
N PRO A 443 -16.97 -14.96 23.55
CA PRO A 443 -16.16 -15.45 22.43
C PRO A 443 -14.77 -14.81 22.32
N GLU A 444 -14.59 -13.59 22.83
CA GLU A 444 -13.33 -12.86 22.86
C GLU A 444 -12.42 -13.33 24.01
N GLU A 445 -12.96 -13.45 25.22
CA GLU A 445 -12.25 -14.06 26.36
C GLU A 445 -11.82 -15.49 26.01
N LYS A 446 -12.71 -16.30 25.44
CA LYS A 446 -12.40 -17.65 24.91
C LYS A 446 -11.30 -17.67 23.86
N ARG A 447 -11.03 -16.57 23.15
CA ARG A 447 -9.94 -16.48 22.17
C ARG A 447 -8.64 -16.17 22.89
N VAL A 448 -8.64 -15.15 23.75
CA VAL A 448 -7.48 -14.76 24.56
C VAL A 448 -7.04 -15.93 25.46
N LEU A 449 -7.96 -16.58 26.16
CA LEU A 449 -7.67 -17.77 26.99
C LEU A 449 -7.14 -18.98 26.22
N ARG A 450 -7.26 -19.02 24.88
CA ARG A 450 -6.62 -20.06 24.04
C ARG A 450 -5.26 -19.63 23.47
N SER A 451 -4.93 -18.35 23.54
CA SER A 451 -3.62 -17.81 23.14
C SER A 451 -2.66 -17.64 24.34
N LEU A 452 -3.21 -17.36 25.52
CA LEU A 452 -2.58 -17.61 26.81
C LEU A 452 -2.59 -19.13 27.04
N VAL A 453 -1.43 -19.74 27.30
CA VAL A 453 -1.28 -21.21 27.39
C VAL A 453 -2.02 -21.75 28.63
N ASP A 454 -2.63 -22.93 28.51
CA ASP A 454 -2.95 -23.81 29.64
C ASP A 454 -1.92 -24.97 29.65
N PRO A 455 -1.05 -25.09 30.67
CA PRO A 455 -0.96 -24.26 31.89
C PRO A 455 -0.43 -22.84 31.66
N LEU A 456 -0.84 -21.92 32.53
CA LEU A 456 -0.39 -20.52 32.52
C LEU A 456 1.10 -20.46 32.86
N ARG A 457 1.90 -19.90 31.97
CA ARG A 457 3.34 -19.66 32.20
C ARG A 457 3.55 -18.30 32.86
N VAL A 458 3.95 -18.31 34.13
CA VAL A 458 4.16 -17.08 34.92
C VAL A 458 5.63 -16.93 35.24
N ARG A 459 6.18 -15.72 35.06
CA ARG A 459 7.47 -15.30 35.59
C ARG A 459 7.24 -14.25 36.67
N ILE A 460 7.85 -14.44 37.84
CA ILE A 460 7.93 -13.39 38.86
C ILE A 460 9.41 -13.08 39.10
N GLY A 461 9.74 -11.79 39.13
CA GLY A 461 11.10 -11.27 39.35
C GLY A 461 11.13 -10.23 40.46
N LEU A 462 12.23 -10.20 41.20
CA LEU A 462 12.48 -9.24 42.27
C LEU A 462 13.92 -8.70 42.12
N ASP A 463 14.06 -7.58 41.42
CA ASP A 463 15.35 -7.02 41.03
C ASP A 463 15.77 -5.87 41.97
N PRO A 464 17.00 -5.87 42.52
CA PRO A 464 17.50 -4.75 43.31
C PRO A 464 17.96 -3.60 42.41
N GLY A 465 17.32 -2.43 42.52
CA GLY A 465 17.68 -1.21 41.78
C GLY A 465 18.95 -0.50 42.26
N ALA A 466 19.67 -1.05 43.25
CA ALA A 466 20.88 -0.48 43.81
C ALA A 466 21.91 -1.56 44.16
N ALA A 467 23.18 -1.37 43.77
CA ALA A 467 24.25 -2.36 43.95
C ALA A 467 24.59 -2.74 45.41
N ALA A 468 24.10 -1.97 46.39
CA ALA A 468 24.25 -2.25 47.83
C ALA A 468 23.22 -3.26 48.37
N LEU A 469 22.24 -3.67 47.54
CA LEU A 469 21.20 -4.64 47.84
C LEU A 469 21.35 -5.83 46.90
N ARG A 470 21.25 -7.05 47.41
CA ARG A 470 21.23 -8.28 46.60
C ARG A 470 19.96 -9.07 46.88
N ALA A 471 19.32 -9.57 45.83
CA ALA A 471 18.23 -10.52 45.91
C ALA A 471 18.73 -11.85 45.35
N GLU A 472 18.74 -12.90 46.18
CA GLU A 472 19.11 -14.26 45.77
C GLU A 472 17.83 -15.06 45.65
N ALA A 473 17.54 -15.59 44.45
CA ALA A 473 16.35 -16.41 44.22
C ALA A 473 16.49 -17.78 44.90
N GLY A 474 15.41 -18.24 45.52
CA GLY A 474 15.31 -19.58 46.10
C GLY A 474 15.31 -20.69 45.04
N PRO A 475 15.37 -21.97 45.46
CA PRO A 475 15.44 -23.10 44.54
C PRO A 475 14.18 -23.24 43.67
N GLY A 476 14.38 -23.23 42.35
CA GLY A 476 13.36 -23.52 41.34
C GLY A 476 13.53 -22.69 40.07
N GLU A 477 12.69 -22.95 39.07
CA GLU A 477 12.70 -22.19 37.81
C GLU A 477 12.03 -20.81 37.99
N ALA A 478 12.59 -19.80 37.30
CA ALA A 478 12.09 -18.42 37.33
C ALA A 478 10.75 -18.25 36.59
N VAL A 479 10.54 -19.05 35.53
CA VAL A 479 9.23 -19.25 34.89
C VAL A 479 8.65 -20.53 35.47
N ARG A 480 7.36 -20.53 35.84
CA ARG A 480 6.65 -21.74 36.23
C ARG A 480 5.36 -21.88 35.45
N GLU A 481 5.03 -23.12 35.12
CA GLU A 481 3.71 -23.50 34.61
C GLU A 481 2.76 -23.69 35.80
N VAL A 482 1.60 -23.04 35.76
CA VAL A 482 0.57 -23.08 36.80
C VAL A 482 -0.73 -23.54 36.16
N ARG A 483 -1.20 -24.73 36.52
CA ARG A 483 -2.48 -25.30 36.07
C ARG A 483 -3.64 -24.69 36.86
N GLU A 484 -4.87 -24.83 36.36
CA GLU A 484 -6.06 -24.41 37.12
C GLU A 484 -6.05 -24.97 38.54
N ARG A 485 -6.34 -24.12 39.54
CA ARG A 485 -6.36 -24.43 40.98
C ARG A 485 -4.99 -24.77 41.58
N GLU A 486 -3.90 -24.62 40.84
CA GLU A 486 -2.53 -24.78 41.34
C GLU A 486 -2.00 -23.45 41.91
N ARG A 487 -1.18 -23.54 42.97
CA ARG A 487 -0.47 -22.42 43.58
C ARG A 487 1.03 -22.64 43.43
N SER A 488 1.69 -21.77 42.66
CA SER A 488 3.15 -21.70 42.61
C SER A 488 3.69 -20.63 43.56
N LEU A 489 4.81 -20.92 44.22
CA LEU A 489 5.51 -20.03 45.16
C LEU A 489 6.93 -19.73 44.68
N TRP A 490 7.27 -18.44 44.63
CA TRP A 490 8.61 -17.91 44.42
C TRP A 490 9.10 -17.29 45.73
N THR A 491 10.36 -17.55 46.08
CA THR A 491 11.00 -17.00 47.29
C THR A 491 12.34 -16.36 46.94
N TRP A 492 12.72 -15.32 47.68
CA TRP A 492 14.00 -14.63 47.54
C TRP A 492 14.57 -14.27 48.91
N THR A 493 15.89 -14.35 49.04
CA THR A 493 16.62 -13.85 50.21
C THR A 493 17.24 -12.50 49.89
N LEU A 494 16.80 -11.45 50.59
CA LEU A 494 17.26 -10.08 50.43
C LEU A 494 18.39 -9.77 51.41
N HIS A 495 19.53 -9.33 50.88
CA HIS A 495 20.72 -8.95 51.64
C HIS A 495 21.04 -7.47 51.44
N ASN A 496 20.94 -6.67 52.51
CA ASN A 496 21.30 -5.25 52.49
C ASN A 496 22.69 -5.01 53.09
N GLN A 497 23.59 -4.44 52.29
CA GLN A 497 24.96 -4.07 52.69
C GLN A 497 25.12 -2.55 52.92
N GLY A 498 24.15 -1.74 52.48
CA GLY A 498 24.14 -0.28 52.57
C GLY A 498 23.46 0.28 53.82
N THR A 499 23.50 1.61 53.93
CA THR A 499 22.84 2.43 54.99
C THR A 499 21.84 3.44 54.43
N ARG A 500 21.40 3.25 53.18
CA ARG A 500 20.44 4.13 52.49
C ARG A 500 19.25 3.32 52.02
N ASP A 501 18.10 3.97 51.98
CA ASP A 501 16.86 3.40 51.45
C ASP A 501 17.10 2.95 50.00
N ALA A 502 16.69 1.73 49.65
CA ALA A 502 16.98 1.07 48.39
C ALA A 502 15.69 0.73 47.65
N ARG A 503 15.66 0.90 46.32
CA ARG A 503 14.49 0.48 45.52
C ARG A 503 14.65 -0.97 45.11
N LEU A 504 13.62 -1.76 45.35
CA LEU A 504 13.37 -3.03 44.66
C LEU A 504 12.48 -2.76 43.45
N ARG A 505 12.57 -3.59 42.41
CA ARG A 505 11.55 -3.71 41.36
C ARG A 505 10.93 -5.10 41.44
N PHE A 506 9.65 -5.16 41.77
CA PHE A 506 8.87 -6.40 41.79
C PHE A 506 8.03 -6.44 40.51
N SER A 507 8.32 -7.40 39.63
CA SER A 507 7.63 -7.55 38.35
C SER A 507 7.04 -8.95 38.17
N VAL A 508 5.85 -9.00 37.58
CA VAL A 508 5.11 -10.24 37.26
C VAL A 508 4.72 -10.18 35.79
N ARG A 509 5.05 -11.24 35.06
CA ARG A 509 4.79 -11.35 33.62
C ARG A 509 4.17 -12.69 33.28
N LEU A 510 3.22 -12.70 32.36
CA LEU A 510 2.73 -13.91 31.73
C LEU A 510 3.52 -14.17 30.44
N VAL A 511 3.88 -15.42 30.16
CA VAL A 511 4.52 -15.82 28.90
C VAL A 511 3.46 -16.35 27.94
N HIS A 512 3.24 -15.64 26.84
CA HIS A 512 2.31 -16.01 25.78
C HIS A 512 2.79 -17.25 25.02
N ARG A 513 1.87 -17.96 24.33
CA ARG A 513 2.20 -19.14 23.52
C ARG A 513 3.23 -18.88 22.41
N GLY A 514 3.30 -17.64 21.92
CA GLY A 514 4.32 -17.18 20.96
C GLY A 514 5.68 -16.83 21.56
N GLY A 515 5.88 -16.97 22.88
CA GLY A 515 7.12 -16.63 23.58
C GLY A 515 7.24 -15.17 24.03
N GLY A 516 6.31 -14.30 23.61
CA GLY A 516 6.25 -12.91 24.09
C GLY A 516 5.84 -12.80 25.55
N GLU A 517 6.41 -11.86 26.28
CA GLU A 517 6.08 -11.59 27.69
C GLU A 517 5.05 -10.46 27.78
N ILE A 518 3.98 -10.69 28.53
CA ILE A 518 2.95 -9.70 28.87
C ILE A 518 3.16 -9.27 30.31
N GLU A 519 3.45 -7.99 30.54
CA GLU A 519 3.59 -7.44 31.88
C GLU A 519 2.22 -7.35 32.56
N LEU A 520 2.08 -8.03 33.71
CA LEU A 520 0.86 -8.04 34.52
C LEU A 520 0.96 -7.00 35.63
N PHE A 521 2.10 -6.95 36.33
CA PHE A 521 2.28 -6.11 37.50
C PHE A 521 3.73 -5.66 37.57
N ASP A 522 3.97 -4.37 37.83
CA ASP A 522 5.30 -3.83 38.09
C ASP A 522 5.21 -2.77 39.19
N ARG A 523 6.11 -2.85 40.17
CA ARG A 523 6.15 -1.95 41.33
C ARG A 523 7.58 -1.69 41.76
N GLU A 524 7.85 -0.48 42.23
CA GLU A 524 9.13 -0.09 42.86
C GLU A 524 9.00 0.04 44.39
N PRO A 525 8.85 -1.05 45.19
CA PRO A 525 8.81 -0.91 46.64
C PRO A 525 10.17 -0.42 47.18
N VAL A 526 10.12 0.64 48.01
CA VAL A 526 11.29 1.18 48.70
C VAL A 526 11.54 0.37 49.97
N LEU A 527 12.68 -0.31 50.05
CA LEU A 527 13.23 -0.86 51.28
C LEU A 527 13.84 0.25 52.12
N GLU A 528 13.39 0.37 53.37
CA GLU A 528 14.04 1.27 54.32
C GLU A 528 15.34 0.66 54.88
N ALA A 529 16.37 1.50 54.98
CA ALA A 529 17.58 1.13 55.70
C ALA A 529 17.29 1.10 57.21
N SER A 530 17.45 -0.06 57.84
CA SER A 530 17.27 -0.26 59.27
C SER A 530 18.41 0.37 60.08
N ASP A 531 18.42 1.70 60.20
CA ASP A 531 19.27 2.41 61.14
C ASP A 531 18.72 2.27 62.57
N ALA A 532 19.58 1.84 63.50
CA ALA A 532 19.26 1.76 64.93
C ALA A 532 18.82 3.13 65.49
N LEU A 533 19.34 4.22 64.91
CA LEU A 533 18.97 5.61 65.23
C LEU A 533 17.51 5.96 64.87
N ARG A 534 16.93 5.41 63.79
CA ARG A 534 15.49 5.62 63.49
C ARG A 534 14.61 4.93 64.52
N ARG A 535 14.92 3.68 64.90
CA ARG A 535 14.18 2.96 65.96
C ARG A 535 14.21 3.69 67.31
N VAL A 536 15.36 4.27 67.66
CA VAL A 536 15.47 5.15 68.84
C VAL A 536 14.66 6.45 68.66
N ARG A 537 14.69 7.08 67.48
CA ARG A 537 13.95 8.33 67.21
C ARG A 537 12.42 8.15 67.18
N ASP A 538 11.92 7.04 66.67
CA ASP A 538 10.48 6.76 66.63
C ASP A 538 9.95 6.22 67.96
N ALA A 539 10.78 5.50 68.74
CA ALA A 539 10.52 5.25 70.17
C ALA A 539 10.59 6.54 71.04
N LEU A 540 11.24 7.59 70.53
CA LEU A 540 11.31 8.93 71.14
C LEU A 540 10.37 9.96 70.47
N ARG A 541 9.45 9.54 69.60
CA ARG A 541 8.32 10.40 69.21
C ARG A 541 7.43 10.60 70.44
N PRO A 542 6.96 11.83 70.71
CA PRO A 542 6.45 12.19 72.02
C PRO A 542 5.16 11.44 72.37
N VAL A 543 5.22 10.69 73.47
CA VAL A 543 4.05 10.32 74.29
C VAL A 543 3.21 11.58 74.53
N PRO A 544 1.86 11.52 74.46
CA PRO A 544 1.00 12.70 74.52
C PRO A 544 1.29 13.62 75.72
N LEU A 545 1.01 14.91 75.50
CA LEU A 545 1.32 16.09 76.34
C LEU A 545 1.15 15.94 77.87
N ALA A 546 0.37 14.96 78.34
CA ALA A 546 0.21 14.64 79.75
C ALA A 546 1.54 14.35 80.49
N VAL A 547 2.49 13.63 79.88
CA VAL A 547 3.77 13.31 80.56
C VAL A 547 4.66 14.54 80.67
N GLY A 548 4.66 15.41 79.65
CA GLY A 548 5.34 16.71 79.69
C GLY A 548 4.75 17.65 80.75
N ALA A 549 3.42 17.63 80.91
CA ALA A 549 2.75 18.38 81.97
C ALA A 549 3.13 17.88 83.37
N VAL A 550 3.20 16.56 83.59
CA VAL A 550 3.61 15.97 84.89
C VAL A 550 5.08 16.28 85.21
N LEU A 551 6.00 16.17 84.24
CA LEU A 551 7.40 16.54 84.46
C LEU A 551 7.58 18.05 84.72
N GLY A 552 6.82 18.89 84.00
CA GLY A 552 6.77 20.34 84.23
C GLY A 552 6.25 20.70 85.62
N PHE A 553 5.19 20.03 86.09
CA PHE A 553 4.65 20.23 87.44
C PHE A 553 5.63 19.78 88.54
N LEU A 554 6.35 18.67 88.33
CA LEU A 554 7.39 18.20 89.25
C LEU A 554 8.57 19.18 89.34
N LEU A 555 9.04 19.73 88.21
CA LEU A 555 10.12 20.72 88.21
C LEU A 555 9.68 22.07 88.82
N PHE A 556 8.48 22.55 88.53
CA PHE A 556 7.94 23.76 89.18
C PHE A 556 7.71 23.54 90.69
N GLY A 557 7.29 22.34 91.09
CA GLY A 557 7.15 21.95 92.50
C GLY A 557 8.46 21.96 93.27
N ILE A 558 9.58 21.57 92.65
CA ILE A 558 10.91 21.58 93.27
C ILE A 558 11.47 23.01 93.39
N VAL A 559 11.26 23.87 92.39
CA VAL A 559 11.72 25.28 92.44
C VAL A 559 10.85 26.15 93.37
N GLY A 560 9.56 25.82 93.54
CA GLY A 560 8.64 26.55 94.41
C GLY A 560 8.90 26.43 95.92
N VAL A 561 9.70 25.45 96.36
CA VAL A 561 9.91 25.14 97.80
C VAL A 561 10.93 26.07 98.49
N PHE A 562 11.73 26.83 97.74
CA PHE A 562 12.88 27.58 98.29
C PHE A 562 12.71 29.10 98.49
N ARG A 563 11.48 29.64 98.52
CA ARG A 563 11.23 31.04 98.96
C ARG A 563 10.22 31.14 100.09
N ARG A 564 10.70 30.95 101.32
CA ARG A 564 9.97 31.34 102.54
C ARG A 564 10.02 32.87 102.78
N PRO A 565 8.97 33.45 103.40
CA PRO A 565 8.83 34.91 103.55
C PRO A 565 9.19 35.43 104.95
N GLY A 566 9.41 36.75 105.04
CA GLY A 566 9.48 37.52 106.29
C GLY A 566 10.31 38.80 106.12
N ARG A 567 9.98 39.97 106.68
CA ARG A 567 8.84 40.37 107.54
C ARG A 567 8.53 41.87 107.33
N PRO A 568 7.39 42.40 107.80
CA PRO A 568 6.94 43.76 107.46
C PRO A 568 7.22 44.83 108.54
N ARG A 569 6.99 46.08 108.13
CA ARG A 569 6.59 47.33 108.86
C ARG A 569 7.60 48.50 108.95
N PRO A 570 7.09 49.76 109.03
CA PRO A 570 7.71 50.97 108.44
C PRO A 570 7.85 52.09 109.52
N PRO A 571 7.72 53.42 109.27
CA PRO A 571 7.87 54.24 108.05
C PRO A 571 8.81 55.47 108.23
N ALA A 572 9.10 56.21 107.14
CA ALA A 572 8.95 57.68 107.02
C ALA A 572 9.75 58.26 105.83
N PRO A 573 9.24 59.28 105.09
CA PRO A 573 9.94 59.93 103.99
C PRO A 573 10.42 61.37 104.27
N ARG A 574 11.48 61.79 103.57
CA ARG A 574 11.94 63.15 103.18
C ARG A 574 13.30 62.93 102.50
N SER A 575 13.75 63.57 101.44
CA SER A 575 13.28 64.65 100.53
C SER A 575 14.13 64.48 99.24
N GLY A 576 13.79 64.90 98.02
CA GLY A 576 12.81 65.83 97.47
C GLY A 576 13.41 66.40 96.16
N THR A 577 12.62 67.09 95.32
CA THR A 577 13.07 67.80 94.08
C THR A 577 13.63 66.92 92.93
N ARG A 578 13.41 67.16 91.63
CA ARG A 578 12.78 68.29 90.89
C ARG A 578 12.44 67.90 89.42
N ALA A 579 11.36 68.49 88.88
CA ALA A 579 11.04 68.75 87.46
C ALA A 579 10.74 67.60 86.45
N GLU A 580 9.44 67.51 86.13
CA GLU A 580 8.82 67.37 84.79
C GLU A 580 9.25 68.46 83.77
N PRO A 581 8.75 68.51 82.49
CA PRO A 581 8.07 67.48 81.67
C PRO A 581 8.51 67.44 80.17
N GLY A 582 7.96 66.51 79.38
CA GLY A 582 7.71 66.71 77.93
C GLY A 582 8.57 65.92 76.93
N PRO A 583 8.18 65.87 75.64
CA PRO A 583 7.37 64.74 75.16
C PRO A 583 7.92 63.98 73.92
N ASP A 584 7.17 62.94 73.51
CA ASP A 584 7.11 62.22 72.22
C ASP A 584 7.36 63.06 70.92
N PRO A 585 7.52 62.43 69.72
CA PRO A 585 8.13 61.13 69.37
C PRO A 585 8.92 61.14 68.01
N ALA A 586 9.30 59.93 67.54
CA ALA A 586 9.37 59.48 66.13
C ALA A 586 10.64 59.65 65.24
N HIS A 587 10.81 58.62 64.37
CA HIS A 587 11.65 58.48 63.15
C HIS A 587 13.19 58.60 63.31
N THR A 588 14.03 57.72 62.74
CA THR A 588 14.09 57.29 61.32
C THR A 588 14.88 55.98 61.07
N LYS A 589 14.51 55.28 59.98
CA LYS A 589 15.32 54.55 58.96
C LYS A 589 16.64 53.86 59.35
N GLY A 590 16.83 52.62 58.84
CA GLY A 590 18.15 52.00 58.77
C GLY A 590 18.23 50.61 58.10
N LEU A 591 17.90 50.55 56.80
CA LEU A 591 18.13 49.42 55.85
C LEU A 591 17.40 48.08 56.11
#